data_AF-A0A934F6K2-F1
#
_entry.id   AF-A0A934F6K2-F1
#
_cell.length_a   1.000
_cell.length_b   1.000
_cell.length_c   1.000
_cell.angle_alpha   90.00
_cell.angle_beta   90.00
_cell.angle_gamma   90.00
#
_symmetry.space_group_name_H-M   'P 1'
#
loop_
_entity.id
_entity.type
_entity.pdbx_description
1 polymer ?
#
loop_
_entity_poly.entity_id
_entity_poly.type
_entity_poly.pdbx_seq_one_letter_code
_entity_poly.pdbx_strand_id
1 'polypeptide(L)' 'MLVIRRMVDRRRAYTALLLPGEPPRIFPTTDQEHARILQIYKQDRPYDGVCNDFTAFELLPEPSRRSGD' A
#
# COMPACT_ATOMS: atom_id res chain seq x y z
N MET A 1 -1.28 -13.12 1.41
CA MET A 1 -0.81 -11.73 1.19
C MET A 1 -1.83 -10.80 1.81
N LEU A 2 -1.40 -9.92 2.72
CA LEU A 2 -2.27 -8.87 3.26
C LEU A 2 -2.56 -7.87 2.15
N VAL A 3 -3.82 -7.52 1.95
CA VAL A 3 -4.21 -6.45 1.02
C VAL A 3 -4.75 -5.29 1.83
N ILE A 4 -4.23 -4.09 1.58
CA ILE A 4 -4.68 -2.86 2.24
C ILE A 4 -5.30 -1.96 1.18
N ARG A 5 -6.57 -1.57 1.36
CA ARG A 5 -7.31 -0.77 0.39
C ARG A 5 -7.86 0.49 1.04
N ARG A 6 -7.78 1.60 0.33
CA ARG A 6 -8.52 2.82 0.65
C ARG A 6 -9.93 2.71 0.11
N MET A 7 -10.91 3.00 0.96
CA MET A 7 -12.31 3.09 0.58
C MET A 7 -12.80 4.50 0.91
N VAL A 8 -13.62 5.07 0.04
CA VAL A 8 -14.15 6.41 0.21
C VAL A 8 -15.65 6.36 -0.08
N ASP A 9 -16.45 6.88 0.84
CA ASP A 9 -17.86 7.16 0.61
C ASP A 9 -18.06 8.67 0.42
N ARG A 10 -19.32 9.13 0.30
CA ARG A 10 -19.61 10.56 0.07
C ARG A 10 -19.16 11.50 1.19
N ARG A 11 -18.82 10.99 2.37
CA ARG A 11 -18.59 11.78 3.59
C ARG A 11 -17.30 11.42 4.32
N ARG A 12 -16.77 10.21 4.14
CA ARG A 12 -15.69 9.64 4.96
C ARG A 12 -14.81 8.71 4.13
N ALA A 13 -13.57 8.62 4.56
CA ALA A 13 -12.63 7.63 4.07
C ALA A 13 -12.35 6.58 5.14
N TYR A 14 -12.01 5.39 4.66
CA TYR A 14 -11.78 4.19 5.45
C TYR A 14 -10.56 3.46 4.93
N THR A 15 -9.94 2.69 5.80
CA THR A 15 -8.95 1.69 5.44
C THR A 15 -9.52 0.31 5.69
N ALA A 16 -9.40 -0.57 4.70
CA ALA A 16 -9.75 -1.98 4.80
C ALA A 16 -8.48 -2.82 4.81
N LEU A 17 -8.32 -3.64 5.85
CA LEU A 17 -7.30 -4.69 5.94
C LEU A 17 -7.96 -6.02 5.59
N LEU A 18 -7.46 -6.66 4.52
CA LEU A 18 -8.00 -7.91 3.99
C LEU A 18 -6.93 -8.99 4.12
N LEU A 19 -7.15 -9.93 5.05
CA LEU A 19 -6.31 -11.10 5.23
C LEU A 19 -7.07 -12.35 4.77
N PRO A 20 -6.50 -13.21 3.90
CA PRO A 20 -7.19 -14.40 3.43
C PRO A 20 -7.61 -15.31 4.60
N GLY A 21 -8.89 -15.70 4.62
CA GLY A 21 -9.46 -16.54 5.68
C GLY A 21 -9.96 -15.79 6.92
N GLU A 22 -9.73 -14.47 7.01
CA GLU A 22 -10.27 -13.65 8.09
C GLU A 22 -11.35 -12.66 7.59
N PRO A 23 -12.33 -12.31 8.43
CA PRO A 23 -13.23 -11.20 8.14
C PRO A 23 -12.46 -9.89 7.91
N PRO A 24 -12.87 -9.06 6.92
CA PRO A 24 -12.24 -7.76 6.70
C PRO A 24 -12.30 -6.87 7.93
N ARG A 25 -11.18 -6.22 8.25
CA ARG A 25 -11.16 -5.16 9.27
C ARG A 25 -11.23 -3.81 8.58
N ILE A 26 -12.34 -3.10 8.77
CA ILE A 26 -12.62 -1.82 8.13
C ILE A 26 -12.82 -0.76 9.20
N PHE A 27 -12.08 0.34 9.12
CA PHE A 27 -12.17 1.42 10.09
C PHE A 27 -11.92 2.78 9.42
N PRO A 28 -12.55 3.86 9.92
CA PRO A 28 -12.41 5.20 9.34
C PRO A 28 -10.97 5.69 9.48
N THR A 29 -10.46 6.33 8.42
CA THR A 29 -9.09 6.88 8.37
C THR A 29 -9.03 8.10 7.45
N THR A 30 -8.27 9.10 7.83
CA THR A 30 -7.79 10.19 6.96
C THR A 30 -6.83 9.67 5.87
N ASP A 31 -6.45 10.51 4.92
CA ASP A 31 -5.39 10.17 3.94
C ASP A 31 -4.04 9.93 4.64
N GLN A 32 -3.73 10.75 5.65
CA GLN A 32 -2.46 10.69 6.37
C GLN A 32 -2.33 9.40 7.20
N GLU A 33 -3.40 9.01 7.89
CA GLU A 33 -3.46 7.73 8.61
C GLU A 33 -3.35 6.54 7.65
N HIS A 34 -4.05 6.58 6.51
CA HIS A 34 -3.94 5.53 5.50
C HIS A 34 -2.51 5.39 4.96
N ALA A 35 -1.87 6.49 4.60
CA ALA A 35 -0.48 6.49 4.16
C ALA A 35 0.46 5.94 5.25
N ARG A 36 0.21 6.27 6.52
CA ARG A 36 0.99 5.74 7.64
C ARG A 36 0.79 4.23 7.82
N ILE A 37 -0.43 3.73 7.63
CA ILE A 37 -0.72 2.29 7.66
C ILE A 37 0.06 1.57 6.55
N LEU A 38 0.05 2.09 5.33
CA LEU A 38 0.83 1.51 4.23
C LEU A 38 2.33 1.43 4.56
N GLN A 39 2.90 2.47 5.17
CA GLN A 39 4.30 2.47 5.61
C GLN A 39 4.60 1.40 6.66
N ILE A 40 3.72 1.23 7.66
CA ILE A 40 3.89 0.23 8.73
C ILE A 40 3.94 -1.18 8.13
N TYR A 41 3.06 -1.46 7.16
CA TYR A 41 3.01 -2.76 6.48
C TYR A 41 3.94 -2.86 5.27
N LYS A 42 4.78 -1.85 5.02
CA LYS A 42 5.71 -1.80 3.87
C LYS A 42 5.02 -2.01 2.52
N GLN A 43 3.82 -1.43 2.35
CA GLN A 43 3.04 -1.45 1.10
C GLN A 43 3.02 -0.10 0.39
N ASP A 44 3.79 0.89 0.86
CA ASP A 44 3.83 2.24 0.28
C ASP A 44 4.82 2.38 -0.90
N ARG A 45 5.79 1.45 -1.02
CA ARG A 45 6.86 1.48 -2.03
C ARG A 45 7.55 0.10 -2.12
N PRO A 46 8.43 -0.16 -3.10
CA PRO A 46 9.29 -1.34 -3.05
C PRO A 46 10.23 -1.29 -1.84
N TYR A 47 10.32 -2.42 -1.13
CA TYR A 47 11.30 -2.63 -0.05
C TYR A 47 12.09 -3.90 -0.36
N ASP A 48 13.40 -3.84 -0.14
CA ASP A 48 14.28 -4.98 -0.33
C ASP A 48 13.89 -6.15 0.59
N GLY A 49 13.86 -7.36 0.03
CA GLY A 49 13.44 -8.58 0.72
C GLY A 49 11.97 -8.65 1.16
N VAL A 50 11.11 -7.71 0.72
CA VAL A 50 9.68 -7.69 1.07
C VAL A 50 8.82 -7.97 -0.15
N CYS A 51 7.98 -9.00 -0.07
CA CYS A 51 6.96 -9.29 -1.09
C CYS A 51 5.74 -8.38 -0.87
N ASN A 52 5.53 -7.44 -1.78
CA ASN A 52 4.38 -6.53 -1.83
C ASN A 52 4.00 -6.29 -3.30
N ASP A 53 2.97 -5.47 -3.55
CA ASP A 53 2.50 -5.24 -4.93
C ASP A 53 3.60 -4.70 -5.86
N PHE A 54 4.58 -3.93 -5.38
CA PHE A 54 5.66 -3.42 -6.21
C PHE A 54 6.66 -4.51 -6.62
N THR A 55 6.98 -5.43 -5.71
CA THR A 55 7.91 -6.53 -5.98
C THR A 55 7.22 -7.73 -6.64
N ALA A 56 5.92 -7.93 -6.41
CA ALA A 56 5.14 -9.01 -7.01
C ALA A 56 4.78 -8.75 -8.48
N PHE A 57 4.58 -7.48 -8.86
CA PHE A 57 4.28 -7.09 -10.25
C PHE A 57 5.46 -6.45 -10.99
N GLU A 58 6.68 -6.53 -10.41
CA GLU A 58 7.89 -5.92 -10.97
C GLU A 58 7.71 -4.42 -11.31
N LEU A 59 6.87 -3.70 -10.57
CA LEU A 59 6.62 -2.26 -10.71
C LEU A 59 7.76 -1.44 -10.10
N LEU A 60 9.00 -1.87 -10.35
CA LEU A 60 10.18 -1.14 -9.95
C LEU A 60 10.22 0.17 -10.76
N PRO A 61 10.46 1.32 -10.12
CA PRO A 61 10.74 2.53 -10.87
C PRO A 61 11.98 2.25 -11.75
N GLU A 62 11.88 2.55 -13.05
CA GLU A 62 13.05 2.50 -13.94
C GLU A 62 14.19 3.24 -13.24
N PRO A 63 15.41 2.67 -13.17
CA PRO A 63 16.54 3.39 -12.64
C PRO A 63 16.64 4.68 -13.46
N SER A 64 16.63 5.83 -12.78
CA SER A 64 16.76 7.11 -13.45
C SER A 64 18.02 7.03 -14.31
N ARG A 65 17.85 7.02 -15.64
CA ARG A 65 18.96 7.25 -16.55
C ARG A 65 19.47 8.64 -16.18
N ARG A 66 20.51 8.70 -15.34
CA ARG A 66 21.38 9.86 -15.32
C ARG A 66 21.95 9.90 -16.72
N SER A 67 21.39 10.79 -17.54
CA SER A 67 22.04 11.24 -18.76
C SER A 67 23.47 11.56 -18.37
N GLY A 68 24.40 10.78 -18.91
CA GLY A 68 25.82 11.07 -18.77
C GLY A 68 26.07 12.44 -19.39
N ASP A 69 26.81 13.26 -18.66
CA ASP A 69 27.59 14.38 -19.16
C ASP A 69 28.98 14.26 -18.53
#